data_AF-A0A1W1E4D1-F1
#
_entry.id   AF-A0A1W1E4D1-F1
#
_cell.length_a   1.000
_cell.length_b   1.000
_cell.length_c   1.000
_cell.angle_alpha   90.00
_cell.angle_beta   90.00
_cell.angle_gamma   90.00
#
_symmetry.space_group_name_H-M   'P 1'
#
loop_
_entity.id
_entity.type
_entity.pdbx_description
1 polymer ?
#
loop_
_entity_poly.entity_id
_entity_poly.type
_entity_poly.pdbx_seq_one_letter_code
_entity_poly.pdbx_strand_id
1 'polypeptide(L)' 'MVLSSVETEQKIQFKIGIFFREVLTGCACSDDASQAVVYENGYCELAAELDKATAFILFIKNNRTKKC' A
#
# COMPACT_ATOMS: atom_id res chain seq x y z
N MET A 1 -7.82 -3.20 -2.24
CA MET A 1 -8.40 -4.54 -2.42
C MET A 1 -8.17 -5.34 -1.15
N VAL A 2 -9.16 -6.05 -0.60
CA VAL A 2 -8.92 -6.96 0.55
C VAL A 2 -8.36 -8.28 0.00
N LEU A 3 -7.16 -8.66 0.44
CA LEU A 3 -6.47 -9.87 0.01
C LEU A 3 -6.82 -11.05 0.93
N SER A 4 -6.92 -10.79 2.22
CA SER A 4 -7.38 -11.75 3.21
C SER A 4 -7.99 -11.05 4.41
N SER A 5 -8.83 -11.78 5.13
CA SER A 5 -9.38 -11.36 6.42
C SER A 5 -9.45 -12.54 7.37
N VAL A 6 -9.16 -12.31 8.63
CA VAL A 6 -9.37 -13.26 9.72
C VAL A 6 -10.19 -12.55 10.79
N GLU A 7 -11.28 -13.18 11.21
CA GLU A 7 -12.17 -12.66 12.23
C GLU A 7 -12.01 -13.46 13.52
N THR A 8 -11.86 -12.74 14.63
CA THR A 8 -11.92 -13.30 15.99
C THR A 8 -13.12 -12.70 16.71
N GLU A 9 -13.40 -13.13 17.94
CA GLU A 9 -14.53 -12.59 18.71
C GLU A 9 -14.42 -11.07 18.91
N GLN A 10 -13.21 -10.55 19.14
CA GLN A 10 -12.98 -9.13 19.48
C GLN A 10 -12.51 -8.27 18.30
N LYS A 11 -11.89 -8.89 17.28
CA LYS A 11 -11.22 -8.14 16.21
C LYS A 11 -11.48 -8.71 14.82
N ILE A 12 -11.27 -7.88 13.81
CA ILE A 12 -11.13 -8.31 12.43
C ILE A 12 -9.76 -7.86 11.92
N GLN A 13 -8.94 -8.80 11.46
CA GLN A 13 -7.62 -8.55 10.89
C GLN A 13 -7.72 -8.62 9.38
N PHE A 14 -7.17 -7.63 8.68
CA PHE A 14 -7.20 -7.55 7.23
C PHE A 14 -5.80 -7.42 6.66
N LYS A 15 -5.58 -8.08 5.52
CA LYS A 15 -4.48 -7.79 4.62
C LYS A 15 -5.03 -7.07 3.40
N ILE A 16 -4.54 -5.87 3.15
CA ILE A 16 -5.04 -4.97 2.11
C ILE A 16 -3.94 -4.80 1.06
N GLY A 17 -4.27 -5.08 -0.20
CA GLY A 17 -3.42 -4.78 -1.34
C GLY A 17 -3.69 -3.37 -1.84
N ILE A 18 -2.61 -2.59 -1.98
CA ILE A 18 -2.59 -1.23 -2.53
C ILE A 18 -1.82 -1.28 -3.84
N PHE A 19 -2.50 -0.90 -4.92
CA PHE A 19 -1.93 -0.80 -6.27
C PHE A 19 -1.90 0.67 -6.65
N PHE A 20 -0.76 1.13 -7.12
CA PHE A 20 -0.54 2.54 -7.43
C PHE A 20 0.42 2.66 -8.61
N ARG A 21 0.53 3.86 -9.15
CA ARG A 21 1.53 4.18 -10.18
C ARG A 21 2.58 5.07 -9.54
N GLU A 22 3.80 4.55 -9.42
CA GLU A 22 4.94 5.32 -8.96
C GLU A 22 5.35 6.30 -10.05
N VAL A 23 5.56 7.56 -9.65
CA VAL A 23 6.11 8.59 -10.54
C VAL A 23 7.58 8.71 -10.22
N LEU A 24 8.43 8.20 -11.11
CA LEU A 24 9.87 8.31 -11.01
C LEU A 24 10.31 9.47 -11.90
N THR A 25 10.79 10.54 -11.28
CA THR A 25 11.36 11.69 -11.97
C THR A 25 12.87 11.52 -12.08
N GLY A 26 13.39 11.51 -13.31
CA GLY A 26 14.80 11.41 -13.61
C GLY A 26 15.33 12.60 -14.40
N CYS A 27 16.58 12.49 -14.83
CA CYS A 27 17.20 13.39 -15.78
C CYS A 27 16.93 12.86 -17.19
N ALA A 28 16.34 13.68 -18.07
CA ALA A 28 16.30 13.38 -19.50
C ALA A 28 17.53 14.01 -20.19
N CYS A 29 18.25 13.21 -20.98
CA CYS A 29 19.32 13.70 -21.87
C CYS A 29 18.76 14.14 -23.25
N SER A 30 17.45 14.41 -23.34
CA SER A 30 16.72 14.72 -24.57
C SER A 30 15.84 15.96 -24.35
N ASP A 31 15.50 16.67 -25.42
CA ASP A 31 14.62 17.85 -25.40
C ASP A 31 13.16 17.51 -25.02
N ASP A 32 12.80 16.23 -25.06
CA ASP A 32 11.49 15.75 -24.65
C ASP A 32 11.43 15.53 -23.13
N ALA A 33 10.84 16.50 -22.42
CA ALA A 33 10.65 16.46 -20.97
C ALA A 33 9.79 15.26 -20.50
N SER A 34 8.99 14.63 -21.38
CA SER A 34 8.23 13.44 -21.01
C SER A 34 9.12 12.22 -20.73
N GLN A 35 10.34 12.19 -21.30
CA GLN A 35 11.33 11.14 -21.03
C GLN A 35 11.95 11.25 -19.63
N ALA A 36 11.78 12.39 -18.96
CA ALA A 36 12.23 12.57 -17.57
C ALA A 36 11.24 11.97 -16.56
N VAL A 37 10.05 11.53 -17.00
CA VAL A 37 9.02 10.98 -16.12
C VAL A 37 8.71 9.55 -16.52
N VAL A 38 9.10 8.60 -15.67
CA VAL A 38 8.77 7.18 -15.83
C VAL A 38 7.67 6.82 -14.86
N TYR A 39 6.67 6.09 -15.36
CA TYR A 39 5.59 5.58 -14.54
C TYR A 39 5.72 4.08 -14.35
N GLU A 40 5.98 3.66 -13.12
CA GLU A 40 6.10 2.25 -12.76
C GLU A 40 4.85 1.77 -12.02
N ASN A 41 4.46 0.52 -12.22
CA ASN A 41 3.37 -0.07 -11.45
C ASN A 41 3.88 -0.47 -10.06
N GLY A 42 3.34 0.16 -9.03
CA GLY A 42 3.62 -0.11 -7.62
C GLY A 42 2.59 -1.04 -7.01
N TYR A 43 3.06 -1.91 -6.10
CA TYR A 43 2.23 -2.74 -5.25
C TYR A 43 2.83 -2.81 -3.85
N CYS A 44 1.99 -2.61 -2.84
CA CYS A 44 2.34 -2.84 -1.45
C CYS A 44 1.16 -3.46 -0.68
N GLU A 45 1.47 -4.14 0.42
CA GLU A 45 0.48 -4.75 1.31
C GLU A 45 0.46 -4.04 2.65
N LEU A 46 -0.73 -3.70 3.12
CA LEU A 46 -0.99 -3.08 4.40
C LEU A 46 -1.74 -4.05 5.31
N ALA A 47 -1.26 -4.22 6.54
CA ALA A 47 -1.96 -4.95 7.58
C ALA A 47 -2.77 -3.97 8.43
N ALA A 48 -4.02 -4.32 8.75
CA ALA A 48 -4.88 -3.53 9.62
C ALA A 48 -5.68 -4.42 10.58
N GLU A 49 -6.00 -3.90 11.76
CA GLU A 49 -6.92 -4.54 12.72
C GLU A 49 -8.07 -3.59 13.04
N LEU A 50 -9.29 -4.08 12.97
CA LEU A 50 -10.50 -3.42 13.46
C LEU A 50 -10.89 -4.03 14.81
N ASP A 51 -11.03 -3.19 15.84
CA ASP A 51 -11.64 -3.57 17.11
C ASP A 51 -13.16 -3.46 17.01
N LYS A 52 -13.88 -4.55 17.29
CA LYS A 52 -15.34 -4.60 17.09
C LYS A 52 -16.13 -3.81 18.14
N ALA A 53 -15.58 -3.61 19.33
CA ALA A 53 -16.26 -2.90 20.42
C ALA A 53 -16.19 -1.38 20.22
N THR A 54 -15.05 -0.91 19.69
CA THR A 54 -14.75 0.52 19.59
C THR A 54 -14.80 1.06 18.16
N ALA A 55 -14.84 0.19 17.16
CA ALA A 55 -14.69 0.50 15.73
C ALA A 55 -13.35 1.20 15.37
N PHE A 56 -12.35 1.15 16.24
CA PHE A 56 -11.02 1.68 15.94
C PHE A 56 -10.27 0.76 14.99
N ILE A 57 -9.57 1.38 14.02
CA ILE A 57 -8.69 0.69 13.08
C ILE A 57 -7.24 1.05 13.38
N LEU A 58 -6.41 0.03 13.56
CA LEU A 58 -4.96 0.18 13.71
C LEU A 58 -4.25 -0.35 12.46
N PHE A 59 -3.40 0.48 11.86
CA PHE A 59 -2.53 0.07 10.76
C PHE A 59 -1.19 -0.42 11.29
N ILE A 60 -0.82 -1.66 10.95
CA ILE A 60 0.40 -2.31 11.42
C ILE A 60 1.49 -2.12 10.37
N LYS A 61 2.58 -1.47 10.77
CA LYS A 61 3.77 -1.32 9.94
C LYS A 61 4.59 -2.61 9.96
N ASN A 62 4.76 -3.24 8.79
CA ASN A 62 5.54 -4.47 8.68
C ASN A 62 6.87 -4.18 7.96
N ASN A 63 8.00 -4.41 8.61
CA ASN A 63 9.33 -4.04 8.10
C ASN A 63 9.84 -4.94 6.95
N ARG A 64 9.06 -5.96 6.52
CA ARG A 64 9.44 -6.91 5.47
C ARG A 64 8.73 -6.71 4.12
N THR A 65 7.69 -5.90 4.07
CA THR A 65 6.98 -5.56 2.82
C THR A 65 7.54 -4.25 2.28
N LYS A 66 7.59 -4.10 0.93
CA LYS A 66 7.83 -2.78 0.32
C LYS A 66 6.93 -1.78 1.04
N LYS A 67 7.52 -0.73 1.61
CA LYS A 67 6.77 0.30 2.35
C LYS A 67 5.63 0.79 1.46
N CYS A 68 4.40 0.53 1.88
CA CYS A 68 3.55 1.66 2.19
C CYS A 68 4.10 2.25 3.51
#